data_AF-A0A496LII4-F1
#
_entry.id   AF-A0A496LII4-F1
#
_cell.length_a   1.000
_cell.length_b   1.000
_cell.length_c   1.000
_cell.angle_alpha   90.00
_cell.angle_beta   90.00
_cell.angle_gamma   90.00
#
_symmetry.space_group_name_H-M   'P 1'
#
loop_
_entity.id
_entity.type
_entity.pdbx_description
1 polymer ?
#
loop_
_entity_poly.entity_id
_entity_poly.type
_entity_poly.pdbx_seq_one_letter_code
_entity_poly.pdbx_strand_id
1 'polypeptide(L)'
;MPVTPKINSVFKAAETYNQIKDYTKNMMVLVTDVVNKGDLGTIIEALKGAGFKNDVEYMLLKRSAIFENAIANGMSFAELYNQNGLSRSQYKDFYLQYYKIIEYIKNKA
;
A
#
# COMPACT_ATOMS: atom_id res chain seq x y z
N MET A 1 -2.73 6.03 -4.58
CA MET A 1 -2.38 7.02 -3.54
C MET A 1 -1.94 6.29 -2.28
N PRO A 2 -0.69 6.47 -1.83
CA PRO A 2 -0.21 5.90 -0.57
C PRO A 2 -0.77 6.66 0.64
N VAL A 3 -1.22 5.95 1.68
CA VAL A 3 -1.77 6.53 2.91
C VAL A 3 -1.27 5.74 4.11
N THR A 4 -0.82 6.43 5.16
CA THR A 4 -0.46 5.79 6.44
C THR A 4 -1.70 5.70 7.35
N PRO A 5 -1.75 4.74 8.30
CA PRO A 5 -2.85 4.60 9.25
C PRO A 5 -3.08 5.81 10.19
N LYS A 6 -2.20 6.80 10.18
CA LYS A 6 -2.33 7.97 11.06
C LYS A 6 -3.55 8.79 10.66
N ILE A 7 -4.37 9.18 11.63
CA ILE A 7 -5.64 9.92 11.39
C ILE A 7 -5.45 11.18 10.51
N ASN A 8 -4.38 11.94 10.75
CA ASN A 8 -4.07 13.13 9.94
C ASN A 8 -3.71 12.79 8.49
N SER A 9 -3.11 11.61 8.24
CA SER A 9 -2.86 11.15 6.88
C SER A 9 -4.14 10.75 6.18
N VAL A 10 -5.07 10.10 6.89
CA VAL A 10 -6.40 9.73 6.36
C VAL A 10 -7.17 10.97 5.92
N PHE A 11 -7.27 12.00 6.77
CA PHE A 11 -8.00 13.24 6.42
C PHE A 11 -7.36 13.98 5.24
N LYS A 12 -6.03 14.14 5.24
CA LYS A 12 -5.32 14.78 4.11
C LYS A 12 -5.49 14.01 2.81
N ALA A 13 -5.46 12.69 2.86
CA ALA A 13 -5.71 11.85 1.70
C ALA A 13 -7.13 12.01 1.18
N ALA A 14 -8.12 12.13 2.07
CA ALA A 14 -9.52 12.35 1.67
C ALA A 14 -9.76 13.74 1.06
N GLU A 15 -9.11 14.77 1.60
CA GLU A 15 -9.11 16.11 1.01
C GLU A 15 -8.52 16.07 -0.41
N THR A 16 -7.35 15.44 -0.56
CA THR A 16 -6.69 15.26 -1.86
C THR A 16 -7.58 14.50 -2.83
N TYR A 17 -8.19 13.39 -2.37
CA TYR A 17 -9.14 12.60 -3.17
C TYR A 17 -10.30 13.46 -3.67
N ASN A 18 -10.92 14.25 -2.79
CA ASN A 18 -12.04 15.10 -3.16
C ASN A 18 -11.69 16.16 -4.22
N GLN A 19 -10.44 16.61 -4.25
CA GLN A 19 -9.95 17.56 -5.27
C GLN A 19 -9.70 16.89 -6.63
N ILE A 20 -9.27 15.62 -6.66
CA ILE A 20 -8.83 14.95 -7.89
C ILE A 20 -9.82 13.93 -8.46
N LYS A 21 -10.83 13.49 -7.68
CA LYS A 21 -11.72 12.37 -8.03
C LYS A 21 -12.40 12.53 -9.39
N ASP A 22 -12.76 13.76 -9.76
CA ASP A 22 -13.46 14.04 -11.03
C ASP A 22 -12.52 13.91 -12.25
N TYR A 23 -11.20 13.86 -12.03
CA TYR A 23 -10.18 13.70 -13.07
C TYR A 23 -9.56 12.30 -13.10
N THR A 24 -9.89 11.43 -12.13
CA THR A 24 -9.28 10.09 -12.00
C THR A 24 -10.33 9.01 -12.21
N LYS A 25 -10.16 8.18 -13.25
CA LYS A 25 -11.08 7.07 -13.55
C LYS A 25 -10.83 5.83 -12.69
N ASN A 26 -9.57 5.54 -12.38
CA ASN A 26 -9.15 4.35 -11.62
C ASN A 26 -8.30 4.82 -10.44
N MET A 27 -8.80 4.67 -9.21
CA MET A 27 -8.04 5.00 -8.01
C MET A 27 -7.82 3.78 -7.13
N MET A 28 -6.56 3.56 -6.79
CA MET A 28 -6.16 2.64 -5.72
C MET A 28 -5.64 3.46 -4.54
N VAL A 29 -6.11 3.15 -3.34
CA VAL A 29 -5.49 3.56 -2.07
C VAL A 29 -4.58 2.45 -1.58
N LEU A 30 -3.32 2.78 -1.37
CA LEU A 30 -2.32 1.88 -0.85
C LEU A 30 -2.07 2.22 0.62
N VAL A 31 -2.61 1.41 1.53
CA VAL A 31 -2.37 1.57 2.95
C VAL A 31 -0.97 1.05 3.28
N THR A 32 -0.10 1.96 3.70
CA THR A 32 1.32 1.69 4.02
C THR A 32 1.58 1.79 5.53
N ASP A 33 2.72 1.29 5.99
CA ASP A 33 3.20 1.46 7.37
C ASP A 33 2.32 0.81 8.46
N VAL A 34 1.55 -0.21 8.07
CA VAL A 34 0.74 -1.01 9.00
C VAL A 34 1.62 -2.07 9.68
N VAL A 35 1.54 -2.12 11.01
CA VAL A 35 2.24 -3.13 11.85
C VAL A 35 1.36 -4.34 12.10
N ASN A 36 0.06 -4.14 12.31
CA ASN A 36 -0.86 -5.18 12.72
C ASN A 36 -2.03 -5.35 11.75
N LYS A 37 -2.39 -6.60 11.43
CA LYS A 37 -3.43 -6.91 10.43
C LYS A 37 -4.85 -6.50 10.88
N GLY A 38 -5.08 -6.43 12.20
CA GLY A 38 -6.37 -6.01 12.77
C GLY A 38 -6.75 -4.56 12.42
N ASP A 39 -5.78 -3.73 12.04
CA ASP A 39 -6.00 -2.30 11.80
C ASP A 39 -6.54 -2.00 10.39
N LEU A 40 -6.38 -2.90 9.42
CA LEU A 40 -6.71 -2.60 8.02
C LEU A 40 -8.19 -2.29 7.84
N GLY A 41 -9.08 -3.07 8.46
CA GLY A 41 -10.53 -2.83 8.39
C GLY A 41 -10.89 -1.45 8.96
N THR A 42 -10.37 -1.13 10.14
CA THR A 42 -10.58 0.17 10.79
C THR A 42 -10.09 1.33 9.94
N ILE A 43 -8.93 1.22 9.29
CA ILE A 43 -8.39 2.27 8.42
C ILE A 43 -9.25 2.43 7.17
N ILE A 44 -9.70 1.33 6.56
CA ILE A 44 -10.59 1.36 5.40
C ILE A 44 -11.90 2.05 5.76
N GLU A 45 -12.50 1.71 6.90
CA GLU A 45 -13.72 2.37 7.36
C GLU A 45 -13.49 3.86 7.68
N ALA A 46 -12.35 4.23 8.25
CA ALA A 46 -11.98 5.63 8.46
C ALA A 46 -11.81 6.38 7.12
N LEU A 47 -11.21 5.77 6.11
CA LEU A 47 -11.07 6.34 4.77
C LEU A 47 -12.44 6.55 4.11
N LYS A 48 -13.31 5.53 4.14
CA LYS A 48 -14.68 5.65 3.62
C LYS A 48 -15.44 6.76 4.35
N GLY A 49 -15.39 6.80 5.67
CA GLY A 49 -16.01 7.85 6.48
C GLY A 49 -15.46 9.25 6.21
N ALA A 50 -14.20 9.38 5.79
CA ALA A 50 -13.59 10.65 5.41
C ALA A 50 -13.96 11.13 3.99
N GLY A 51 -14.69 10.33 3.21
CA GLY A 51 -15.23 10.73 1.90
C GLY A 51 -14.71 9.94 0.71
N PHE A 52 -13.88 8.91 0.92
CA PHE A 52 -13.56 7.97 -0.16
C PHE A 52 -14.80 7.15 -0.55
N LYS A 53 -14.99 6.93 -1.85
CA LYS A 53 -16.14 6.21 -2.40
C LYS A 53 -15.81 4.73 -2.64
N ASN A 54 -16.85 3.95 -2.97
CA ASN A 54 -16.78 2.49 -3.15
C ASN A 54 -16.08 2.03 -4.44
N ASP A 55 -15.81 2.95 -5.37
CA ASP A 55 -15.08 2.72 -6.62
C ASP A 55 -13.55 2.74 -6.44
N VAL A 56 -13.08 2.94 -5.21
CA VAL A 56 -11.66 2.92 -4.84
C VAL A 56 -11.25 1.52 -4.38
N GLU A 57 -10.15 1.01 -4.94
CA GLU A 57 -9.53 -0.22 -4.46
C GLU A 57 -8.63 0.07 -3.25
N TYR A 58 -8.75 -0.72 -2.18
CA TYR A 58 -7.89 -0.62 -1.01
C TYR A 58 -6.93 -1.80 -0.95
N MET A 59 -5.63 -1.53 -1.04
CA MET A 59 -4.59 -2.54 -0.91
C MET A 59 -3.68 -2.23 0.26
N LEU A 60 -3.11 -3.27 0.86
CA LEU A 60 -2.19 -3.17 1.98
C LEU A 60 -0.76 -3.47 1.53
N LEU A 61 0.19 -2.63 1.94
CA LEU A 61 1.61 -2.91 1.91
C LEU A 61 2.20 -2.71 3.31
N LYS A 62 2.43 -3.82 4.01
CA LYS A 62 2.87 -3.81 5.41
C LYS A 62 4.26 -3.21 5.57
N ARG A 63 4.54 -2.69 6.77
CA ARG A 63 5.90 -2.31 7.14
C ARG A 63 6.84 -3.52 7.03
N SER A 64 8.02 -3.31 6.47
CA SER A 64 9.03 -4.36 6.29
C SER A 64 10.43 -3.74 6.21
N ALA A 65 11.43 -4.43 6.77
CA ALA A 65 12.84 -4.02 6.65
C ALA A 65 13.34 -4.00 5.20
N ILE A 66 12.61 -4.62 4.27
CA ILE A 66 12.95 -4.59 2.84
C ILE A 66 12.99 -3.18 2.26
N PHE A 67 12.24 -2.21 2.82
CA PHE A 67 12.29 -0.81 2.37
C PHE A 67 13.66 -0.20 2.64
N GLU A 68 14.15 -0.31 3.88
CA GLU A 68 15.45 0.19 4.29
C GLU A 68 16.57 -0.50 3.50
N ASN A 69 16.48 -1.82 3.34
CA ASN A 69 17.47 -2.58 2.58
C ASN A 69 17.43 -2.26 1.07
N ALA A 70 16.26 -1.99 0.49
CA ALA A 70 16.15 -1.58 -0.91
C ALA A 70 16.86 -0.26 -1.15
N ILE A 71 16.62 0.71 -0.27
CA ILE A 71 17.24 2.02 -0.31
C ILE A 71 18.76 1.90 -0.10
N ALA A 72 19.18 1.16 0.93
CA ALA A 72 20.59 1.03 1.28
C ALA A 72 21.44 0.31 0.21
N ASN A 73 20.85 -0.67 -0.49
CA ASN A 73 21.57 -1.48 -1.48
C ASN A 73 21.29 -1.10 -2.93
N GLY A 74 20.40 -0.11 -3.18
CA GLY A 74 20.00 0.27 -4.53
C GLY A 74 19.28 -0.85 -5.30
N MET A 75 18.61 -1.76 -4.58
CA MET A 75 17.93 -2.93 -5.16
C MET A 75 16.42 -2.78 -5.11
N SER A 76 15.73 -3.31 -6.12
CA SER A 76 14.28 -3.47 -6.07
C SER A 76 13.84 -4.52 -5.04
N PHE A 77 12.57 -4.46 -4.64
CA PHE A 77 12.00 -5.48 -3.74
C PHE A 77 12.06 -6.89 -4.32
N ALA A 78 11.97 -7.04 -5.64
CA ALA A 78 12.07 -8.33 -6.33
C ALA A 78 13.50 -8.88 -6.30
N GLU A 79 14.51 -8.03 -6.48
CA GLU A 79 15.91 -8.43 -6.38
C GLU A 79 16.25 -8.84 -4.95
N LEU A 80 15.85 -8.04 -3.95
CA LEU A 80 16.06 -8.39 -2.54
C LEU A 80 15.34 -9.66 -2.13
N TYR A 81 14.09 -9.84 -2.55
CA TYR A 81 13.35 -11.07 -2.29
C TYR A 81 14.07 -12.29 -2.86
N ASN A 82 14.59 -12.20 -4.09
CA ASN A 82 15.20 -13.33 -4.78
C ASN A 82 16.71 -13.52 -4.49
N GLN A 83 17.33 -12.61 -3.73
CA GLN A 83 18.77 -12.60 -3.46
C GLN A 83 19.31 -13.94 -2.93
N ASN A 84 18.60 -14.56 -1.98
CA ASN A 84 18.93 -15.89 -1.46
C ASN A 84 17.71 -16.52 -0.74
N GLY A 85 17.87 -17.75 -0.24
CA GLY A 85 16.79 -18.47 0.46
C GLY A 85 16.34 -17.81 1.76
N LEU A 86 17.24 -17.16 2.49
CA LEU A 86 16.91 -16.45 3.73
C LEU A 86 16.08 -15.20 3.43
N SER A 87 16.47 -14.42 2.42
CA SER A 87 15.70 -13.24 1.98
C SER A 87 14.29 -13.61 1.53
N ARG A 88 14.13 -14.72 0.79
CA ARG A 88 12.81 -15.25 0.40
C ARG A 88 11.95 -15.58 1.62
N SER A 89 12.53 -16.21 2.63
CA SER A 89 11.82 -16.56 3.86
C SER A 89 11.45 -15.30 4.65
N GLN A 90 12.40 -14.38 4.83
CA GLN A 90 12.22 -13.15 5.60
C GLN A 90 11.15 -12.23 5.00
N TYR A 91 11.14 -12.08 3.68
CA TYR A 91 10.27 -11.13 2.99
C TYR A 91 9.02 -11.74 2.36
N LYS A 92 8.77 -13.04 2.54
CA LYS A 92 7.65 -13.78 1.91
C LYS A 92 6.32 -13.04 1.96
N ASP A 93 5.86 -12.69 3.16
CA ASP A 93 4.58 -12.03 3.35
C ASP A 93 4.50 -10.65 2.68
N PHE A 94 5.58 -9.87 2.77
CA PHE A 94 5.64 -8.56 2.12
C PHE A 94 5.59 -8.73 0.61
N TYR A 95 6.38 -9.68 0.08
CA TYR A 95 6.48 -9.91 -1.34
C TYR A 95 5.16 -10.40 -1.94
N LEU A 96 4.38 -11.20 -1.21
CA LEU A 96 3.03 -11.57 -1.62
C LEU A 96 2.09 -10.36 -1.74
N GLN A 97 2.19 -9.38 -0.84
CA GLN A 97 1.41 -8.15 -0.93
C GLN A 97 1.87 -7.28 -2.09
N TYR A 98 3.18 -7.07 -2.21
CA TYR A 98 3.81 -6.33 -3.30
C TYR A 98 3.42 -6.91 -4.66
N TYR A 99 3.53 -8.23 -4.83
CA TYR A 99 3.20 -8.92 -6.08
C TYR A 99 1.72 -8.72 -6.46
N LYS A 100 0.79 -8.86 -5.51
CA LYS A 100 -0.65 -8.57 -5.74
C LYS A 100 -0.90 -7.13 -6.19
N ILE A 101 -0.19 -6.15 -5.62
CA ILE A 101 -0.29 -4.75 -6.02
C ILE A 101 0.19 -4.58 -7.47
N ILE A 102 1.33 -5.18 -7.82
CA ILE A 102 1.85 -5.13 -9.19
C ILE A 102 0.89 -5.80 -10.18
N GLU A 103 0.32 -6.96 -9.84
CA GLU A 103 -0.69 -7.62 -10.68
C GLU A 103 -1.94 -6.77 -10.85
N TYR A 104 -2.44 -6.14 -9.79
CA TYR A 104 -3.56 -5.23 -9.90
C TYR A 104 -3.25 -4.08 -10.85
N ILE A 105 -2.09 -3.43 -10.68
CA ILE A 105 -1.70 -2.31 -11.54
C ILE A 105 -1.61 -2.76 -13.00
N LYS A 106 -0.98 -3.90 -13.28
CA LYS A 106 -0.85 -4.41 -14.66
C LYS A 106 -2.18 -4.73 -15.34
N ASN A 107 -3.19 -5.13 -14.57
CA ASN A 107 -4.48 -5.58 -15.11
C ASN A 107 -5.55 -4.47 -15.14
N LYS A 108 -5.37 -3.38 -14.39
CA LYS A 108 -6.34 -2.27 -14.28
C LYS A 108 -5.80 -0.90 -14.71
N ALA A 109 -4.50 -0.75 -14.92
CA ALA A 109 -3.90 0.45 -15.50
C ALA A 109 -4.03 0.47 -17.03
#